data_AF-A0A2S0QXS8-F1
#
_entry.id   AF-A0A2S0QXS8-F1
#
_cell.length_a   1.000
_cell.length_b   1.000
_cell.length_c   1.000
_cell.angle_alpha   90.00
_cell.angle_beta   90.00
_cell.angle_gamma   90.00
#
_symmetry.space_group_name_H-M   'P 1'
#
loop_
_entity.id
_entity.type
_entity.pdbx_description
1 polymer ?
#
loop_
_entity_poly.entity_id
_entity_poly.type
_entity_poly.pdbx_seq_one_letter_code
_entity_poly.pdbx_strand_id
1 'polypeptide(L)'
;MKCWVCKRQARGYGHSDLRHPVGDARRYPIDWVFCSRRCQEAFHALYGHWRRMTEGRIDALEVAMIDPSDVELAAMRKCLKAFGEAAGEIGFAKPLGEYSEAEALQVIDAIVTRYTEAMVEHHEATKYPPVRGLKEPVSDPFADLEDDLPWEEKS
;
A
#
# COMPACT_ATOMS: atom_id res chain seq x y z
N MET A 1 0.45 -21.83 15.93
CA MET A 1 -0.55 -21.27 14.99
C MET A 1 0.03 -20.08 14.25
N LYS A 2 -0.16 -19.99 12.93
CA LYS A 2 0.40 -18.91 12.08
C LYS A 2 -0.66 -17.83 11.85
N CYS A 3 -0.25 -16.57 11.79
CA CYS A 3 -1.08 -15.42 11.47
C CYS A 3 -1.72 -15.64 10.10
N TRP A 4 -3.04 -15.50 10.01
CA TRP A 4 -3.75 -15.72 8.76
C TRP A 4 -3.32 -14.73 7.66
N VAL A 5 -3.04 -13.49 8.04
CA VAL A 5 -2.66 -12.39 7.13
C VAL A 5 -1.20 -12.50 6.68
N CYS A 6 -0.24 -12.42 7.61
CA CYS A 6 1.19 -12.30 7.27
C CYS A 6 2.03 -13.56 7.52
N LYS A 7 1.40 -14.67 7.93
CA LYS A 7 2.01 -15.99 8.19
C LYS A 7 3.06 -16.06 9.31
N ARG A 8 3.39 -14.96 9.99
CA ARG A 8 4.22 -14.93 11.22
C ARG A 8 3.52 -15.64 12.39
N GLN A 9 4.24 -15.96 13.47
CA GLN A 9 3.65 -16.57 14.67
C GLN A 9 2.50 -15.71 15.23
N ALA A 10 1.33 -16.31 15.46
CA ALA A 10 0.18 -15.61 16.05
C ALA A 10 0.41 -15.29 17.54
N ARG A 11 -0.16 -14.18 18.01
CA ARG A 11 0.07 -13.63 19.36
C ARG A 11 -1.22 -13.45 20.17
N GLY A 12 -2.22 -14.31 19.95
CA GLY A 12 -3.46 -14.33 20.74
C GLY A 12 -4.59 -13.45 20.22
N TYR A 13 -4.42 -12.75 19.10
CA TYR A 13 -5.52 -12.08 18.40
C TYR A 13 -6.29 -13.09 17.55
N GLY A 14 -7.61 -12.95 17.44
CA GLY A 14 -8.44 -13.81 16.59
C GLY A 14 -9.77 -13.19 16.19
N HIS A 15 -10.53 -13.90 15.37
CA HIS A 15 -11.87 -13.47 14.94
C HIS A 15 -12.94 -14.45 15.43
N SER A 16 -14.10 -13.93 15.80
CA SER A 16 -15.30 -14.72 16.09
C SER A 16 -16.38 -14.41 15.07
N ASP A 17 -16.79 -15.43 14.31
CA ASP A 17 -17.83 -15.26 13.30
C ASP A 17 -19.21 -15.27 13.94
N LEU A 18 -19.72 -14.08 14.22
CA LEU A 18 -21.01 -13.86 14.89
C LEU A 18 -22.22 -14.29 14.06
N ARG A 19 -22.06 -14.72 12.80
CA ARG A 19 -23.13 -15.33 12.01
C ARG A 19 -23.56 -16.68 12.59
N HIS A 20 -22.68 -17.34 13.33
CA HIS A 20 -22.93 -18.64 13.94
C HIS A 20 -23.30 -18.49 15.43
N PRO A 21 -24.25 -19.29 15.95
CA PRO A 21 -24.67 -19.22 17.35
C PRO A 21 -23.56 -19.65 18.31
N VAL A 22 -23.66 -19.24 19.58
CA VAL A 22 -22.74 -19.67 20.63
C VAL A 22 -22.84 -21.19 20.76
N GLY A 23 -21.72 -21.90 20.59
CA GLY A 23 -21.66 -23.37 20.61
C GLY A 23 -21.43 -24.02 19.23
N ASP A 24 -21.58 -23.28 18.13
CA ASP A 24 -21.20 -23.76 16.80
C ASP A 24 -19.68 -23.60 16.61
N ALA A 25 -18.97 -24.67 16.25
CA ALA A 25 -17.53 -24.65 16.03
C ALA A 25 -17.10 -23.64 14.95
N ARG A 26 -17.98 -23.35 13.97
CA ARG A 26 -17.74 -22.35 12.92
C ARG A 26 -17.71 -20.91 13.44
N ARG A 27 -18.24 -20.66 14.65
CA ARG A 27 -18.16 -19.35 15.31
C ARG A 27 -16.73 -18.99 15.71
N TYR A 28 -15.87 -19.99 15.96
CA TYR A 28 -14.50 -19.78 16.39
C TYR A 28 -13.52 -20.51 15.46
N PRO A 29 -13.36 -20.05 14.19
CA PRO A 29 -12.43 -20.69 13.27
C PRO A 29 -11.01 -20.67 13.85
N ILE A 30 -10.45 -21.86 14.08
CA ILE A 30 -9.15 -22.06 14.73
C ILE A 30 -8.01 -21.36 13.95
N ASP A 31 -8.15 -21.24 12.63
CA ASP A 31 -7.15 -20.65 11.75
C ASP A 31 -7.21 -19.12 11.65
N TRP A 32 -8.25 -18.48 12.17
CA TRP A 32 -8.43 -17.02 12.10
C TRP A 32 -7.78 -16.33 13.29
N VAL A 33 -6.46 -16.47 13.36
CA VAL A 33 -5.60 -15.90 14.39
C VAL A 33 -4.57 -14.94 13.80
N PHE A 34 -4.13 -13.94 14.56
CA PHE A 34 -3.29 -12.85 14.07
C PHE A 34 -2.08 -12.58 14.97
N CYS A 35 -0.99 -12.05 14.38
CA CYS A 35 0.22 -11.68 15.11
C CYS A 35 0.17 -10.27 15.72
N SER A 36 -0.75 -9.42 15.27
CA SER A 36 -0.90 -8.03 15.73
C SER A 36 -2.30 -7.51 15.47
N ARG A 37 -2.68 -6.44 16.17
CA ARG A 37 -3.93 -5.71 15.95
C ARG A 37 -4.08 -5.18 14.52
N ARG A 38 -2.99 -4.70 13.90
CA ARG A 38 -3.00 -4.28 12.48
C ARG A 38 -3.39 -5.40 11.52
N CYS A 39 -2.88 -6.62 11.73
CA CYS A 39 -3.29 -7.78 10.91
C CYS A 39 -4.75 -8.17 11.15
N GLN A 40 -5.23 -8.06 12.39
CA GLN A 40 -6.63 -8.31 12.73
C GLN A 40 -7.57 -7.28 12.08
N GLU A 41 -7.23 -5.99 12.13
CA GLU A 41 -8.01 -4.90 11.52
C GLU A 41 -8.07 -5.05 9.99
N ALA A 42 -6.95 -5.39 9.34
CA ALA A 42 -6.93 -5.67 7.91
C ALA A 42 -7.86 -6.84 7.53
N PHE A 43 -7.85 -7.91 8.33
CA PHE A 43 -8.77 -9.02 8.14
C PHE A 43 -10.23 -8.60 8.33
N HIS A 44 -10.56 -7.82 9.37
CA HIS A 44 -11.93 -7.37 9.62
C HIS A 44 -12.47 -6.45 8.52
N ALA A 45 -11.63 -5.60 7.92
CA ALA A 45 -12.01 -4.78 6.77
C ALA A 45 -12.43 -5.68 5.58
N LEU A 46 -11.56 -6.60 5.18
CA LEU A 46 -11.82 -7.53 4.08
C LEU A 46 -13.05 -8.42 4.35
N TYR A 47 -13.16 -8.95 5.56
CA TYR A 47 -14.30 -9.76 5.99
C TYR A 47 -15.62 -8.99 5.96
N GLY A 48 -15.60 -7.73 6.44
CA GLY A 48 -16.77 -6.85 6.41
C GLY A 48 -17.20 -6.47 4.98
N HIS A 49 -16.25 -6.30 4.06
CA HIS A 49 -16.53 -6.04 2.64
C HIS A 49 -17.18 -7.27 2.01
N TRP A 50 -16.55 -8.45 2.17
CA TRP A 50 -17.09 -9.72 1.69
C TRP A 50 -18.50 -10.01 2.22
N ARG A 51 -18.75 -9.75 3.51
CA ARG A 51 -20.06 -9.95 4.12
C ARG A 51 -21.12 -9.02 3.49
N ARG A 52 -20.82 -7.73 3.31
CA ARG A 52 -21.74 -6.77 2.68
C ARG A 52 -22.06 -7.13 1.24
N MET A 53 -21.07 -7.60 0.48
CA MET A 53 -21.28 -8.14 -0.88
C MET A 53 -22.17 -9.39 -0.88
N THR A 54 -21.88 -10.35 0.01
CA THR A 54 -22.62 -11.62 0.09
C THR A 54 -24.07 -11.41 0.55
N GLU A 55 -24.32 -10.40 1.38
CA GLU A 55 -25.66 -10.00 1.84
C GLU A 55 -26.39 -9.09 0.82
N GLY A 56 -25.81 -8.83 -0.36
CA GLY A 56 -26.41 -8.00 -1.41
C GLY A 56 -26.58 -6.54 -1.02
N ARG A 57 -25.85 -6.06 0.00
CA ARG A 57 -25.89 -4.67 0.50
C ARG A 57 -24.93 -3.74 -0.23
N ILE A 58 -24.08 -4.30 -1.08
CA ILE A 58 -23.10 -3.65 -1.95
C ILE A 58 -23.14 -4.45 -3.26
N ASP A 59 -23.21 -3.78 -4.41
CA ASP A 59 -23.19 -4.44 -5.72
C ASP A 59 -21.86 -5.18 -5.91
N ALA A 60 -21.87 -6.39 -6.49
CA ALA A 60 -20.63 -7.14 -6.75
C ALA A 60 -19.67 -6.42 -7.73
N LEU A 61 -20.16 -5.40 -8.43
CA LEU A 61 -19.39 -4.47 -9.27
C LEU A 61 -18.75 -3.33 -8.47
N GLU A 62 -19.15 -3.11 -7.21
CA GLU A 62 -18.44 -2.27 -6.24
C GLU A 62 -17.36 -3.07 -5.48
N VAL A 63 -16.82 -4.13 -6.08
CA VAL A 63 -15.40 -4.44 -5.86
C VAL A 63 -14.62 -3.35 -6.61
N ALA A 64 -14.65 -2.14 -6.06
CA ALA A 64 -13.69 -1.13 -6.41
C ALA A 64 -12.31 -1.78 -6.22
N MET A 65 -11.64 -1.97 -7.34
CA MET A 65 -10.20 -2.13 -7.41
C MET A 65 -9.62 -1.14 -6.40
N ILE A 66 -9.00 -1.65 -5.33
CA ILE A 66 -8.26 -0.94 -4.27
C ILE A 66 -8.68 0.53 -4.16
N ASP A 67 -9.58 0.88 -3.23
CA ASP A 67 -9.83 2.30 -2.91
C ASP A 67 -8.46 3.00 -2.75
N PRO A 68 -8.06 3.86 -3.72
CA PRO A 68 -6.74 4.46 -3.67
C PRO A 68 -6.70 5.30 -2.41
N SER A 69 -5.70 5.06 -1.58
CA SER A 69 -5.46 5.86 -0.38
C SER A 69 -5.34 7.34 -0.75
N ASP A 70 -5.56 8.23 0.22
CA ASP A 70 -5.44 9.67 0.00
C ASP A 70 -4.08 10.07 -0.61
N VAL A 71 -3.03 9.30 -0.27
CA VAL A 71 -1.68 9.46 -0.82
C VAL A 71 -1.63 9.08 -2.30
N GLU A 72 -2.22 7.93 -2.66
CA GLU A 72 -2.27 7.46 -4.04
C GLU A 72 -3.14 8.39 -4.90
N LEU A 73 -4.25 8.90 -4.37
CA LEU A 73 -5.07 9.93 -5.03
C LEU A 73 -4.31 11.23 -5.25
N ALA A 74 -3.53 11.67 -4.26
CA ALA A 74 -2.68 12.85 -4.39
C ALA A 74 -1.57 12.63 -5.45
N ALA A 75 -0.97 11.44 -5.49
CA ALA A 75 0.01 11.06 -6.52
C ALA A 75 -0.62 11.04 -7.92
N MET A 76 -1.82 10.45 -8.07
CA MET A 76 -2.57 10.48 -9.34
C MET A 76 -2.84 11.92 -9.83
N ARG A 77 -3.24 12.82 -8.92
CA ARG A 77 -3.46 14.24 -9.26
C ARG A 77 -2.17 14.92 -9.73
N LYS A 78 -1.02 14.59 -9.14
CA LYS A 78 0.30 15.10 -9.58
C LYS A 78 0.68 14.61 -10.99
N CYS A 79 0.16 13.47 -11.44
CA CYS A 79 0.44 12.91 -12.76
C CYS A 79 -0.28 13.66 -13.90
N LEU A 80 -1.35 14.40 -13.62
CA LEU A 80 -2.13 15.11 -14.65
C LEU A 80 -1.28 16.08 -15.48
N LYS A 81 -0.27 16.71 -14.86
CA LYS A 81 0.65 17.61 -15.54
C LYS A 81 1.58 16.85 -16.50
N ALA A 82 2.24 15.79 -16.01
CA ALA A 82 3.14 14.96 -16.82
C ALA A 82 2.39 14.29 -17.99
N PHE A 83 1.15 13.87 -17.76
CA PHE A 83 0.26 13.38 -18.82
C PHE A 83 0.03 14.44 -19.91
N GLY A 84 -0.32 15.67 -19.52
CA GLY A 84 -0.56 16.75 -20.47
C GLY A 84 0.68 17.16 -21.26
N GLU A 85 1.86 17.10 -20.65
CA GLU A 85 3.14 17.36 -21.31
C GLU A 85 3.47 16.27 -22.34
N ALA A 86 3.41 14.99 -21.95
CA ALA A 86 3.66 13.86 -22.86
C ALA A 86 2.64 13.80 -24.01
N ALA A 87 1.34 14.00 -23.72
CA ALA A 87 0.30 14.04 -24.74
C ALA A 87 0.42 15.30 -25.63
N GLY A 88 0.94 16.40 -25.10
CA GLY A 88 1.21 17.63 -25.85
C GLY A 88 2.33 17.47 -26.87
N GLU A 89 3.37 16.70 -26.54
CA GLU A 89 4.47 16.37 -27.46
C GLU A 89 4.02 15.48 -28.64
N ILE A 90 3.07 14.58 -28.38
CA ILE A 90 2.46 13.70 -29.41
C ILE A 90 1.42 14.48 -30.24
N GLY A 91 0.71 15.41 -29.61
CA GLY A 91 -0.34 16.24 -30.19
C GLY A 91 -1.75 15.70 -29.91
N PHE A 92 -2.61 16.60 -29.39
CA PHE A 92 -4.00 16.28 -29.01
C PHE A 92 -4.97 16.03 -30.20
N ALA A 93 -4.50 16.17 -31.44
CA ALA A 93 -5.35 15.96 -32.62
C ALA A 93 -5.69 14.49 -32.86
N LYS A 94 -4.88 13.58 -32.31
CA LYS A 94 -5.04 12.14 -32.44
C LYS A 94 -5.75 11.57 -31.20
N PRO A 95 -6.82 10.78 -31.34
CA PRO A 95 -7.45 10.14 -30.20
C PRO A 95 -6.50 9.08 -29.62
N LEU A 96 -6.55 8.88 -28.29
CA LEU A 96 -5.72 7.89 -27.57
C LEU A 96 -5.79 6.47 -28.18
N GLY A 97 -6.94 6.10 -28.76
CA GLY A 97 -7.13 4.79 -29.40
C GLY A 97 -6.37 4.58 -30.70
N GLU A 98 -5.82 5.64 -31.30
CA GLU A 98 -5.03 5.56 -32.54
C GLU A 98 -3.52 5.63 -32.27
N TYR A 99 -3.11 5.83 -31.01
CA TYR A 99 -1.70 5.94 -30.65
C TYR A 99 -0.95 4.68 -31.10
N SER A 100 0.20 4.88 -31.71
CA SER A 100 1.15 3.80 -31.92
C SER A 100 1.65 3.29 -30.56
N GLU A 101 2.18 2.08 -30.54
CA GLU A 101 2.71 1.49 -29.32
C GLU A 101 3.76 2.39 -28.65
N ALA A 102 4.65 3.00 -29.44
CA ALA A 102 5.67 3.92 -28.93
C ALA A 102 5.06 5.18 -28.26
N GLU A 103 4.04 5.78 -28.88
CA GLU A 103 3.33 6.95 -28.34
C GLU A 103 2.58 6.58 -27.04
N ALA A 104 1.93 5.41 -27.01
CA ALA A 104 1.24 4.93 -25.82
C ALA A 104 2.23 4.64 -24.67
N LEU A 105 3.35 4.00 -24.96
CA LEU A 105 4.40 3.71 -23.98
C LEU A 105 5.01 4.99 -23.42
N GLN A 106 5.23 6.03 -24.24
CA GLN A 106 5.71 7.34 -23.78
C GLN A 106 4.78 7.96 -22.73
N VAL A 107 3.46 7.94 -22.97
CA VAL A 107 2.48 8.49 -22.02
C VAL A 107 2.42 7.67 -20.74
N ILE A 108 2.44 6.33 -20.85
CA ILE A 108 2.44 5.44 -19.69
C ILE A 108 3.69 5.65 -18.84
N ASP A 109 4.87 5.75 -19.46
CA ASP A 109 6.15 5.97 -18.78
C ASP A 109 6.16 7.29 -18.02
N ALA A 110 5.67 8.38 -18.65
CA ALA A 110 5.55 9.68 -18.00
C ALA A 110 4.64 9.64 -16.75
N ILE A 111 3.51 8.94 -16.84
CA ILE A 111 2.57 8.79 -15.71
C ILE A 111 3.21 7.95 -14.58
N VAL A 112 3.75 6.78 -14.91
CA VAL A 112 4.31 5.85 -13.91
C VAL A 112 5.52 6.46 -13.22
N THR A 113 6.39 7.14 -13.97
CA THR A 113 7.53 7.88 -13.42
C THR A 113 7.03 8.94 -12.43
N ARG A 114 6.10 9.80 -12.85
CA ARG A 114 5.62 10.88 -11.98
C ARG A 114 4.86 10.37 -10.75
N TYR A 115 4.12 9.28 -10.90
CA TYR A 115 3.44 8.63 -9.78
C TYR A 115 4.44 8.10 -8.76
N THR A 116 5.48 7.41 -9.23
CA THR A 116 6.52 6.83 -8.38
C THR A 116 7.29 7.92 -7.64
N GLU A 117 7.69 9.00 -8.33
CA GLU A 117 8.30 10.18 -7.70
C GLU A 117 7.41 10.77 -6.61
N ALA A 118 6.13 10.97 -6.89
CA ALA A 118 5.18 11.53 -5.92
C ALA A 118 5.03 10.65 -4.67
N MET A 119 5.09 9.33 -4.84
CA MET A 119 5.05 8.36 -3.74
C MET A 119 6.36 8.38 -2.92
N VAL A 120 7.52 8.53 -3.58
CA VAL A 120 8.83 8.68 -2.92
C VAL A 120 8.87 9.99 -2.13
N GLU A 121 8.49 11.12 -2.72
CA GLU A 121 8.40 12.42 -2.04
C GLU A 121 7.54 12.33 -0.77
N HIS A 122 6.38 11.67 -0.88
CA HIS A 122 5.50 11.47 0.27
C HIS A 122 6.14 10.57 1.34
N HIS A 123 6.79 9.48 0.92
CA HIS A 123 7.50 8.60 1.82
C HIS A 123 8.61 9.33 2.58
N GLU A 124 9.42 10.14 1.88
CA GLU A 124 10.48 10.94 2.49
C GLU A 124 9.92 11.97 3.47
N ALA A 125 8.84 12.67 3.11
CA ALA A 125 8.19 13.67 3.96
C ALA A 125 7.54 13.06 5.22
N THR A 126 7.15 11.78 5.18
CA THR A 126 6.46 11.08 6.27
C THR A 126 7.32 10.01 6.96
N LYS A 127 8.58 9.83 6.53
CA LYS A 127 9.52 8.82 7.02
C LYS A 127 9.73 8.89 8.53
N TYR A 128 9.63 10.10 9.11
CA TYR A 128 9.80 10.32 10.54
C TYR A 128 8.45 10.73 11.16
N PRO A 129 8.00 10.04 12.23
CA PRO A 129 6.90 10.55 13.04
C PRO A 129 7.24 11.97 13.52
N PRO A 130 6.28 12.87 13.72
CA PRO A 130 6.53 14.18 14.31
C PRO A 130 6.97 14.01 15.78
N VAL A 131 8.24 13.68 16.00
CA VAL A 131 8.86 13.58 17.31
C VAL A 131 9.32 14.98 17.70
N ARG A 132 8.62 15.57 18.67
CA ARG A 132 8.91 16.91 19.17
C ARG A 132 10.34 16.94 19.74
N GLY A 133 11.25 17.64 19.07
CA GLY A 133 12.61 17.93 19.58
C GLY A 133 13.79 17.28 18.86
N LEU A 134 13.59 16.44 17.83
CA LEU A 134 14.70 16.02 16.97
C LEU A 134 14.96 17.09 15.90
N LYS A 135 16.17 17.66 15.88
CA LYS A 135 16.58 18.63 14.86
C LYS A 135 17.00 17.97 13.55
N GLU A 136 17.60 16.79 13.59
CA GLU A 136 18.03 16.04 12.41
C GLU A 136 17.90 14.53 12.69
N PRO A 137 17.07 13.79 11.95
CA PRO A 137 16.99 12.34 12.08
C PRO A 137 18.17 11.67 11.38
N VAL A 138 18.82 10.72 12.05
CA VAL A 138 19.88 9.87 11.47
C VAL A 138 19.26 9.06 10.33
N SER A 139 19.60 9.40 9.09
CA SER A 139 19.00 8.84 7.88
C SER A 139 19.75 7.63 7.32
N ASP A 140 20.99 7.44 7.76
CA ASP A 140 21.89 6.39 7.33
C ASP A 140 21.95 5.25 8.38
N PRO A 141 21.46 4.05 8.05
CA PRO A 141 21.51 2.88 8.94
C PRO A 141 22.93 2.33 9.18
N PHE A 142 23.97 2.94 8.59
CA PHE A 142 25.37 2.60 8.80
C PHE A 142 26.21 3.78 9.34
N ALA A 143 25.58 4.89 9.74
CA ALA A 143 26.30 6.05 10.28
C ALA A 143 27.09 5.75 11.57
N ASP A 144 26.79 4.64 12.23
CA ASP A 144 27.47 4.13 13.43
C ASP A 144 28.53 3.05 13.12
N LEU A 145 28.76 2.71 11.85
CA LEU A 145 29.67 1.62 11.44
C LEU A 145 31.12 2.07 11.15
N GLU A 146 31.46 3.35 11.31
CA GLU A 146 32.79 3.91 10.98
C GLU A 146 33.96 3.31 11.79
N ASP A 147 33.72 2.52 12.84
CA ASP A 147 34.78 1.95 13.70
C ASP A 147 34.71 0.41 13.88
N ASP A 148 33.81 -0.29 13.19
CA ASP A 148 33.52 -1.73 13.42
C ASP A 148 33.74 -2.61 12.16
N LEU A 149 34.69 -2.24 11.29
CA LEU A 149 35.13 -3.11 10.19
C LEU A 149 36.32 -3.97 10.66
N PRO A 150 36.15 -5.29 10.94
CA PRO A 150 37.19 -6.13 11.51
C PRO A 150 38.40 -6.41 10.60
N TRP A 151 38.46 -5.80 9.41
CA TRP A 151 39.53 -5.95 8.43
C TRP A 151 40.27 -4.64 8.10
N GLU A 152 40.00 -3.54 8.81
CA GLU A 152 40.83 -2.34 8.71
C GLU A 152 42.09 -2.50 9.58
N GLU A 153 43.18 -2.95 8.97
CA GLU A 153 44.50 -2.81 9.59
C GLU A 153 44.85 -1.32 9.62
N LYS A 154 44.90 -0.74 10.82
CA LYS A 154 45.40 0.62 11.06
C LYS A 154 46.85 0.70 10.57
N SER A 155 47.05 1.33 9.41
CA SER A 155 48.37 1.67 8.89
C SER A 155 48.91 2.98 9.46
#